data_AF-X1I3P1-F1
#
_entry.id   AF-X1I3P1-F1
#
_cell.length_a   1.000
_cell.length_b   1.000
_cell.length_c   1.000
_cell.angle_alpha   90.00
_cell.angle_beta   90.00
_cell.angle_gamma   90.00
#
_symmetry.space_group_name_H-M   'P 1'
#
loop_
_entity.id
_entity.type
_entity.pdbx_description
1 polymer ?
#
loop_
_entity_poly.entity_id
_entity_poly.type
_entity_poly.pdbx_seq_one_letter_code
_entity_poly.pdbx_strand_id
1 'polypeptide(L)'
;QPDYGNLIVYKFPKEKLIFGPMQIEARIDQDSEISQQLTLWGQKGSTVIRGNLLVIPVEKSIIYVEPLYLRAETGEIPELKRVIVSNGSDVVIGNNLEDALEKLFMRTFREREIVITGEEKTLKDLIKEAAGYYESAQEFSREGNWSKYGEELQKLEQTLKLLEEASERE
;
A
#
# COMPACT_ATOMS: atom_id res chain seq x y z
N GLN A 1 10.42 34.12 -3.08
CA GLN A 1 10.36 32.78 -2.45
C GLN A 1 11.46 32.72 -1.40
N PRO A 2 11.14 32.62 -0.10
CA PRO A 2 12.11 32.87 0.98
C PRO A 2 13.20 31.80 1.17
N ASP A 3 13.05 30.60 0.59
CA ASP A 3 13.89 29.43 0.95
C ASP A 3 14.75 28.87 -0.19
N TYR A 4 14.89 29.60 -1.30
CA TYR A 4 15.73 29.16 -2.41
C TYR A 4 17.21 29.19 -2.00
N GLY A 5 17.87 28.02 -1.98
CA GLY A 5 19.29 27.87 -1.62
C GLY A 5 19.55 27.40 -0.18
N ASN A 6 18.51 27.19 0.62
CA ASN A 6 18.65 26.60 1.96
C ASN A 6 18.71 25.07 1.89
N LEU A 7 19.68 24.48 2.58
CA LEU A 7 19.80 23.03 2.74
C LEU A 7 18.79 22.53 3.79
N ILE A 8 17.89 21.65 3.38
CA ILE A 8 16.91 21.02 4.29
C ILE A 8 17.42 19.63 4.64
N VAL A 9 17.63 19.37 5.93
CA VAL A 9 18.05 18.07 6.44
C VAL A 9 16.88 17.40 7.16
N TYR A 10 16.34 16.34 6.55
CA TYR A 10 15.34 15.50 7.20
C TYR A 10 16.04 14.49 8.11
N LYS A 11 15.74 14.55 9.41
CA LYS A 11 16.18 13.56 10.40
C LYS A 11 15.01 12.66 10.73
N PHE A 12 15.17 11.38 10.42
CA PHE A 12 14.13 10.40 10.69
C PHE A 12 14.23 9.81 12.11
N PRO A 13 13.09 9.46 12.73
CA PRO A 13 13.08 8.80 14.03
C PRO A 13 13.72 7.42 13.92
N LYS A 14 14.48 7.00 14.94
CA LYS A 14 15.18 5.71 14.97
C LYS A 14 14.24 4.50 15.10
N GLU A 15 13.00 4.75 15.48
CA GLU A 15 11.97 3.72 15.71
C GLU A 15 11.41 3.15 14.40
N LYS A 16 11.48 3.90 13.30
CA LYS A 16 10.98 3.47 11.99
C LYS A 16 12.14 3.09 11.07
N LEU A 17 12.10 1.86 10.57
CA LEU A 17 13.07 1.39 9.58
C LEU A 17 12.85 2.17 8.27
N ILE A 18 13.88 2.89 7.82
CA ILE A 18 13.85 3.65 6.58
C ILE A 18 15.03 3.20 5.73
N PHE A 19 14.70 2.73 4.54
CA PHE A 19 15.68 2.24 3.58
C PHE A 19 16.39 3.40 2.89
N GLY A 20 17.70 3.29 2.71
CA GLY A 20 18.45 4.24 1.89
C GLY A 20 18.22 3.99 0.38
N PRO A 21 18.52 4.97 -0.49
CA PRO A 21 18.39 4.84 -1.94
C PRO A 21 19.01 3.55 -2.50
N MET A 22 20.24 3.23 -2.12
CA MET A 22 20.93 2.01 -2.57
C MET A 22 20.23 0.71 -2.14
N GLN A 23 19.54 0.73 -0.99
CA GLN A 23 18.80 -0.45 -0.53
C GLN A 23 17.51 -0.63 -1.33
N ILE A 24 16.86 0.47 -1.72
CA ILE A 24 15.68 0.43 -2.60
C ILE A 24 16.06 -0.01 -4.01
N GLU A 25 17.15 0.52 -4.57
CA GLU A 25 17.72 0.05 -5.84
C GLU A 25 17.93 -1.47 -5.85
N ALA A 26 18.57 -2.01 -4.81
CA ALA A 26 18.78 -3.44 -4.70
C ALA A 26 17.46 -4.24 -4.61
N ARG A 27 16.42 -3.69 -3.98
CA ARG A 27 15.09 -4.32 -3.93
C ARG A 27 14.39 -4.29 -5.28
N ILE A 28 14.51 -3.18 -6.02
CA ILE A 28 14.01 -3.05 -7.39
C ILE A 28 14.66 -4.10 -8.30
N ASP A 29 15.98 -4.27 -8.18
CA ASP A 29 16.73 -5.28 -8.95
C ASP A 29 16.33 -6.71 -8.59
N GLN A 30 15.95 -6.94 -7.33
CA GLN A 30 15.49 -8.26 -6.86
C GLN A 30 14.04 -8.56 -7.24
N ASP A 31 13.25 -7.55 -7.63
CA ASP A 31 11.87 -7.76 -8.05
C ASP A 31 11.82 -8.54 -9.37
N SER A 32 11.16 -9.69 -9.32
CA SER A 32 11.09 -10.62 -10.45
C SER A 32 10.31 -10.07 -11.64
N GLU A 33 9.26 -9.27 -11.42
CA GLU A 33 8.44 -8.70 -12.50
C GLU A 33 9.25 -7.62 -13.22
N ILE A 34 9.92 -6.75 -12.46
CA ILE A 34 10.77 -5.70 -13.00
C ILE A 34 11.96 -6.29 -13.75
N SER A 35 12.68 -7.23 -13.15
CA SER A 35 13.83 -7.89 -13.77
C SER A 35 13.49 -8.55 -15.11
N GLN A 36 12.32 -9.20 -15.20
CA GLN A 36 11.85 -9.79 -16.45
C GLN A 36 11.58 -8.71 -17.52
N GLN A 37 10.90 -7.62 -17.15
CA GLN A 37 10.60 -6.52 -18.09
C GLN A 37 11.87 -5.83 -18.60
N LEU A 38 12.82 -5.54 -17.71
CA LEU A 38 14.11 -4.94 -18.07
C LEU A 38 14.89 -5.84 -19.04
N THR A 39 14.93 -7.14 -18.77
CA THR A 39 15.59 -8.12 -19.63
C THR A 39 14.94 -8.16 -21.01
N LEU A 40 13.61 -8.19 -21.09
CA LEU A 40 12.88 -8.23 -22.36
C LEU A 40 13.10 -6.96 -23.20
N TRP A 41 13.15 -5.78 -22.57
CA TRP A 41 13.38 -4.53 -23.28
C TRP A 41 14.84 -4.34 -23.71
N GLY A 42 15.79 -4.91 -22.98
CA GLY A 42 17.21 -4.91 -23.36
C GLY A 42 17.55 -5.81 -24.56
N GLN A 43 16.62 -6.63 -25.06
CA GLN A 43 16.88 -7.60 -26.13
C GLN A 43 16.49 -7.14 -27.54
N LYS A 44 15.58 -6.18 -27.69
CA LYS A 44 14.94 -5.85 -28.99
C LYS A 44 15.55 -4.64 -29.72
N GLY A 45 16.88 -4.51 -29.71
CA GLY A 45 17.54 -3.35 -30.33
C GLY A 45 17.17 -2.01 -29.64
N SER A 46 16.80 -2.10 -28.36
CA SER A 46 16.43 -0.97 -27.51
C SER A 46 17.26 -1.03 -26.23
N THR A 47 17.75 0.11 -25.79
CA THR A 47 18.46 0.26 -24.52
C THR A 47 17.49 0.78 -23.46
N VAL A 48 17.43 0.11 -22.32
CA VAL A 48 16.73 0.61 -21.14
C VAL A 48 17.64 1.56 -20.38
N ILE A 49 17.11 2.73 -20.04
CA ILE A 49 17.82 3.73 -19.24
C ILE A 49 17.02 3.93 -17.95
N ARG A 50 17.67 3.63 -16.83
CA ARG A 50 17.14 3.90 -15.49
C ARG A 50 17.42 5.35 -15.12
N GLY A 51 16.38 6.08 -14.69
CA GLY A 51 16.52 7.43 -14.19
C GLY A 51 17.03 7.47 -12.76
N ASN A 52 17.15 8.68 -12.21
CA ASN A 52 17.53 8.85 -10.81
C ASN A 52 16.36 8.44 -9.90
N LEU A 53 16.67 7.67 -8.85
CA LEU A 53 15.72 7.41 -7.77
C LEU A 53 15.43 8.69 -6.98
N LEU A 54 14.18 9.13 -7.03
CA LEU A 54 13.68 10.28 -6.29
C LEU A 54 13.15 9.82 -4.94
N VAL A 55 13.70 10.37 -3.86
CA VAL A 55 13.25 10.12 -2.49
C VAL A 55 12.35 11.27 -2.06
N ILE A 56 11.05 11.02 -1.97
CA ILE A 56 10.04 12.05 -1.74
C ILE A 56 9.40 11.83 -0.37
N PRO A 57 9.68 12.68 0.63
CA PRO A 57 8.99 12.61 1.91
C PRO A 57 7.54 13.08 1.73
N VAL A 58 6.59 12.29 2.23
CA VAL A 58 5.16 12.63 2.26
C VAL A 58 4.68 12.44 3.70
N GLU A 59 4.37 13.55 4.38
CA GLU A 59 3.97 13.55 5.80
C GLU A 59 4.94 12.76 6.72
N LYS A 60 4.54 11.55 7.14
CA LYS A 60 5.28 10.63 8.04
C LYS A 60 5.84 9.40 7.30
N SER A 61 5.85 9.42 5.98
CA SER A 61 6.34 8.34 5.12
C SER A 61 7.26 8.87 4.02
N ILE A 62 7.88 7.94 3.29
CA ILE A 62 8.75 8.24 2.16
C ILE A 62 8.27 7.40 0.99
N ILE A 63 8.17 8.04 -0.17
CA ILE A 63 7.90 7.38 -1.44
C ILE A 63 9.17 7.48 -2.29
N TYR A 64 9.56 6.35 -2.86
CA TYR A 64 10.66 6.25 -3.80
C TYR A 64 10.09 6.12 -5.20
N VAL A 65 10.57 6.95 -6.12
CA VAL A 65 10.09 6.98 -7.51
C VAL A 65 11.26 6.91 -8.46
N GLU A 66 11.28 5.93 -9.36
CA GLU A 66 12.30 5.79 -10.39
C GLU A 66 11.65 5.74 -11.79
N PRO A 67 11.94 6.69 -12.67
CA PRO A 67 11.47 6.63 -14.05
C PRO A 67 12.35 5.70 -14.91
N LEU A 68 11.71 4.90 -15.74
CA LEU A 68 12.37 4.04 -16.73
C LEU A 68 12.13 4.57 -18.14
N TYR A 69 13.21 4.80 -18.87
CA TYR A 69 13.19 5.26 -20.24
C TYR A 69 13.63 4.15 -21.20
N LEU A 70 13.04 4.14 -22.40
CA LEU A 70 13.51 3.31 -23.51
C LEU A 70 14.08 4.21 -24.61
N ARG A 71 15.16 3.76 -25.22
CA ARG A 71 15.77 4.41 -26.37
C ARG A 71 16.13 3.37 -27.43
N ALA A 72 15.81 3.61 -28.70
CA ALA A 72 16.31 2.77 -29.80
C ALA A 72 17.83 2.88 -29.96
N GLU A 73 18.46 1.87 -30.56
CA GLU A 73 19.92 1.86 -30.79
C GLU A 73 20.41 3.03 -31.67
N THR A 74 19.57 3.54 -32.58
CA THR A 74 19.95 4.60 -33.52
C THR A 74 19.10 5.87 -33.34
N GLY A 75 19.73 6.90 -32.77
CA GLY A 75 19.34 8.31 -32.98
C GLY A 75 18.04 8.82 -32.35
N GLU A 76 17.32 8.00 -31.59
CA GLU A 76 16.06 8.41 -30.96
C GLU A 76 16.27 9.02 -29.56
N ILE A 77 15.38 9.93 -29.18
CA ILE A 77 15.33 10.55 -27.83
C ILE A 77 14.75 9.51 -26.86
N PRO A 78 15.31 9.35 -25.64
CA PRO A 78 14.72 8.47 -24.63
C PRO A 78 13.29 8.87 -24.29
N GLU A 79 12.38 7.90 -24.34
CA GLU A 79 10.98 8.09 -23.96
C GLU A 79 10.69 7.43 -22.62
N LEU A 80 9.94 8.13 -21.76
CA LEU A 80 9.46 7.55 -20.50
C LEU A 80 8.51 6.39 -20.81
N LYS A 81 8.89 5.18 -20.41
CA LYS A 81 8.09 3.99 -20.67
C LYS A 81 7.36 3.49 -19.44
N ARG A 82 7.98 3.56 -18.27
CA ARG A 82 7.43 3.10 -17.00
C ARG A 82 7.88 3.95 -15.83
N VAL A 83 7.18 3.80 -14.72
CA VAL A 83 7.56 4.36 -13.43
C VAL A 83 7.56 3.23 -12.40
N ILE A 84 8.66 3.09 -11.68
CA ILE A 84 8.78 2.21 -10.52
C ILE A 84 8.50 3.05 -9.28
N VAL A 85 7.68 2.53 -8.38
CA VAL A 85 7.37 3.20 -7.11
C VAL A 85 7.52 2.21 -5.96
N SER A 86 8.05 2.70 -4.84
CA SER A 86 8.16 1.94 -3.60
C SER A 86 7.78 2.78 -2.38
N ASN A 87 7.17 2.13 -1.38
CA ASN A 87 6.94 2.66 -0.03
C ASN A 87 8.04 2.21 0.97
N GLY A 88 9.05 1.47 0.49
CA GLY A 88 10.11 0.86 1.29
C GLY A 88 9.96 -0.65 1.48
N SER A 89 8.75 -1.14 1.75
CA SER A 89 8.46 -2.58 1.86
C SER A 89 8.18 -3.20 0.50
N ASP A 90 7.33 -2.54 -0.28
CA ASP A 90 6.78 -3.01 -1.53
C ASP A 90 7.39 -2.25 -2.70
N VAL A 91 7.57 -2.95 -3.81
CA VAL A 91 8.02 -2.37 -5.07
C VAL A 91 6.99 -2.73 -6.13
N VAL A 92 6.59 -1.74 -6.93
CA VAL A 92 5.67 -1.93 -8.04
C VAL A 92 6.12 -1.15 -9.27
N ILE A 93 5.74 -1.66 -10.44
CA ILE A 93 5.98 -1.02 -11.73
C ILE A 93 4.65 -0.68 -12.40
N GLY A 94 4.55 0.55 -12.90
CA GLY A 94 3.37 1.07 -13.58
C GLY A 94 3.68 1.75 -14.91
N ASN A 95 2.64 1.92 -15.73
CA ASN A 95 2.71 2.61 -17.00
C ASN A 95 3.03 4.10 -16.83
N ASN A 96 2.55 4.69 -15.74
CA ASN A 96 2.77 6.06 -15.33
C ASN A 96 2.77 6.11 -13.79
N LEU A 97 3.01 7.30 -13.23
CA LEU A 97 3.06 7.48 -11.78
C LEU A 97 1.73 7.14 -11.10
N GLU A 98 0.61 7.51 -11.70
CA GLU A 98 -0.74 7.28 -11.15
C GLU A 98 -1.05 5.78 -11.03
N ASP A 99 -0.85 5.01 -12.12
CA ASP A 99 -1.01 3.55 -12.17
C ASP A 99 -0.08 2.85 -11.17
N ALA A 100 1.16 3.31 -11.03
CA ALA A 100 2.11 2.74 -10.07
C ALA A 100 1.68 3.00 -8.62
N LEU A 101 1.24 4.22 -8.30
CA LEU A 101 0.74 4.55 -6.96
C LEU A 101 -0.52 3.77 -6.63
N GLU A 102 -1.46 3.65 -7.56
CA GLU A 102 -2.69 2.89 -7.37
C GLU A 102 -2.39 1.42 -7.04
N LYS A 103 -1.48 0.79 -7.79
CA LYS A 103 -1.02 -0.59 -7.54
C LYS A 103 -0.33 -0.73 -6.18
N LEU A 104 0.53 0.22 -5.82
CA LEU A 104 1.27 0.20 -4.57
C LEU A 104 0.31 0.19 -3.38
N PHE A 105 -0.64 1.13 -3.37
CA PHE A 105 -1.58 1.26 -2.28
C PHE A 105 -2.64 0.16 -2.28
N MET A 106 -3.09 -0.34 -3.45
CA MET A 106 -3.97 -1.50 -3.50
C MET A 106 -3.35 -2.75 -2.86
N ARG A 107 -2.05 -3.00 -3.04
CA ARG A 107 -1.36 -4.10 -2.35
C ARG A 107 -1.35 -3.89 -0.83
N THR A 108 -1.02 -2.67 -0.38
CA THR A 108 -1.06 -2.32 1.04
C THR A 108 -2.45 -2.50 1.66
N PHE A 109 -3.53 -2.23 0.92
CA PHE A 109 -4.90 -2.45 1.40
C PHE A 109 -5.34 -3.93 1.35
N ARG A 110 -4.79 -4.74 0.44
CA ARG A 110 -5.06 -6.19 0.39
C ARG A 110 -4.35 -6.97 1.49
N GLU A 111 -3.14 -6.58 1.86
CA GLU A 111 -2.43 -7.20 3.00
C GLU A 111 -3.03 -6.82 4.36
N ARG A 112 -3.86 -5.76 4.41
CA ARG A 112 -4.74 -5.43 5.55
C ARG A 112 -6.06 -6.22 5.54
N GLU A 113 -6.17 -7.31 4.79
CA GLU A 113 -7.12 -8.36 5.16
C GLU A 113 -6.57 -9.09 6.39
N ILE A 114 -6.86 -8.51 7.56
CA ILE A 114 -6.49 -9.05 8.86
C ILE A 114 -7.06 -10.48 8.97
N VAL A 115 -6.19 -11.50 8.94
CA VAL A 115 -6.56 -12.87 9.28
C VAL A 115 -6.63 -12.97 10.81
N ILE A 116 -7.84 -12.88 11.36
CA ILE A 116 -8.07 -13.07 12.79
C ILE A 116 -8.55 -14.50 13.00
N THR A 117 -7.64 -15.32 13.56
CA THR A 117 -7.90 -16.62 14.21
C THR A 117 -8.85 -17.60 13.50
N GLY A 118 -8.28 -18.54 12.74
CA GLY A 118 -8.77 -19.93 12.63
C GLY A 118 -10.12 -20.18 11.93
N GLU A 119 -10.92 -19.15 11.67
CA GLU A 119 -12.06 -19.15 10.77
C GLU A 119 -11.92 -17.90 9.87
N GLU A 120 -12.17 -18.06 8.58
CA GLU A 120 -12.06 -17.01 7.56
C GLU A 120 -13.05 -15.86 7.83
N LYS A 121 -12.72 -14.92 8.73
CA LYS A 121 -13.51 -13.70 8.94
C LYS A 121 -12.63 -12.48 8.76
N THR A 122 -12.87 -11.75 7.67
CA THR A 122 -12.17 -10.51 7.36
C THR A 122 -12.68 -9.35 8.21
N LEU A 123 -11.90 -8.27 8.33
CA LEU A 123 -12.35 -7.02 8.97
C LEU A 123 -13.70 -6.52 8.40
N LYS A 124 -13.89 -6.71 7.10
CA LYS A 124 -15.11 -6.36 6.38
C LYS A 124 -16.30 -7.24 6.80
N ASP A 125 -16.07 -8.52 7.08
CA ASP A 125 -17.09 -9.44 7.57
C ASP A 125 -17.50 -9.12 9.00
N LEU A 126 -16.55 -8.78 9.88
CA LEU A 126 -16.83 -8.35 11.25
C LEU A 126 -17.66 -7.06 11.30
N ILE A 127 -17.36 -6.08 10.43
CA ILE A 127 -18.18 -4.86 10.30
C ILE A 127 -19.60 -5.19 9.84
N LYS A 128 -19.75 -6.13 8.90
CA LYS A 128 -21.05 -6.56 8.39
C LYS A 128 -21.86 -7.33 9.44
N GLU A 129 -21.22 -8.21 10.22
CA GLU A 129 -21.86 -8.92 11.33
C GLU A 129 -22.32 -7.95 12.42
N ALA A 130 -21.48 -6.99 12.82
CA ALA A 130 -21.85 -5.96 13.80
C ALA A 130 -23.06 -5.13 13.32
N ALA A 131 -23.10 -4.74 12.05
CA ALA A 131 -24.25 -4.04 11.48
C ALA A 131 -25.54 -4.91 11.54
N GLY A 132 -25.44 -6.21 11.23
CA GLY A 132 -26.57 -7.13 11.28
C GLY A 132 -27.11 -7.37 12.69
N TYR A 133 -26.24 -7.52 13.70
CA TYR A 133 -26.66 -7.65 15.10
C TYR A 133 -27.33 -6.39 15.61
N TYR A 134 -26.84 -5.21 15.20
CA TYR A 134 -27.46 -3.94 15.56
C TYR A 134 -28.86 -3.77 14.94
N GLU A 135 -29.04 -4.12 13.66
CA GLU A 135 -30.35 -4.08 12.99
C GLU A 135 -31.34 -5.06 13.65
N SER A 136 -30.90 -6.30 13.90
CA SER A 136 -31.71 -7.33 14.57
C SER A 136 -32.11 -6.90 15.99
N ALA A 137 -31.21 -6.26 16.73
CA ALA A 137 -31.52 -5.68 18.03
C ALA A 137 -32.56 -4.55 17.92
N GLN A 138 -32.46 -3.66 16.94
CA GLN A 138 -33.49 -2.63 16.73
C GLN A 138 -34.87 -3.23 16.40
N GLU A 139 -34.93 -4.30 15.61
CA GLU A 139 -36.18 -5.00 15.31
C GLU A 139 -36.79 -5.63 16.57
N PHE A 140 -35.99 -6.36 17.37
CA PHE A 140 -36.49 -6.95 18.62
C PHE A 140 -36.89 -5.91 19.67
N SER A 141 -36.26 -4.74 19.67
CA SER A 141 -36.67 -3.60 20.51
C SER A 141 -38.05 -3.07 20.08
N ARG A 142 -38.32 -2.98 18.77
CA ARG A 142 -39.61 -2.55 18.22
C ARG A 142 -40.72 -3.58 18.46
N GLU A 143 -40.39 -4.87 18.43
CA GLU A 143 -41.32 -5.97 18.71
C GLU A 143 -41.57 -6.20 20.20
N GLY A 144 -40.85 -5.50 21.09
CA GLY A 144 -40.94 -5.66 22.54
C GLY A 144 -40.30 -6.95 23.07
N ASN A 145 -39.47 -7.61 22.28
CA ASN A 145 -38.77 -8.84 22.64
C ASN A 145 -37.42 -8.53 23.31
N TRP A 146 -37.47 -8.12 24.58
CA TRP A 146 -36.31 -7.70 25.34
C TRP A 146 -35.27 -8.79 25.60
N SER A 147 -35.68 -10.06 25.65
CA SER A 147 -34.75 -11.19 25.83
C SER A 147 -33.86 -11.35 24.59
N LYS A 148 -34.45 -11.40 23.39
CA LYS A 148 -33.68 -11.49 22.14
C LYS A 148 -32.86 -10.23 21.86
N TYR A 149 -33.39 -9.07 22.21
CA TYR A 149 -32.63 -7.81 22.17
C TYR A 149 -31.33 -7.90 22.97
N GLY A 150 -31.38 -8.42 24.20
CA GLY A 150 -30.20 -8.59 25.05
C GLY A 150 -29.18 -9.58 24.47
N GLU A 151 -29.66 -10.67 23.86
CA GLU A 151 -28.80 -11.66 23.19
C GLU A 151 -28.07 -11.05 21.98
N GLU A 152 -28.77 -10.31 21.12
CA GLU A 152 -28.17 -9.66 19.95
C GLU A 152 -27.21 -8.54 20.36
N LEU A 153 -27.51 -7.81 21.45
CA LEU A 153 -26.61 -6.79 21.99
C LEU A 153 -25.31 -7.41 22.54
N GLN A 154 -25.37 -8.58 23.17
CA GLN A 154 -24.18 -9.30 23.62
C GLN A 154 -23.30 -9.77 22.46
N LYS A 155 -23.91 -10.28 21.38
CA LYS A 155 -23.17 -10.67 20.16
C LYS A 155 -22.49 -9.44 19.54
N LEU A 156 -23.20 -8.33 19.45
CA LEU A 156 -22.65 -7.06 18.98
C LEU A 156 -21.44 -6.62 19.82
N GLU A 157 -21.55 -6.67 21.15
CA GLU A 157 -20.45 -6.29 22.06
C GLU A 157 -19.21 -7.18 21.84
N GLN A 158 -19.39 -8.49 21.66
CA GLN A 158 -18.29 -9.42 21.39
C GLN A 158 -17.63 -9.10 20.04
N THR A 159 -18.42 -8.86 19.00
CA THR A 159 -17.88 -8.49 17.67
C THR A 159 -17.16 -7.16 17.70
N LEU A 160 -17.65 -6.16 18.45
CA LEU A 160 -16.99 -4.86 18.61
C LEU A 160 -15.66 -4.98 19.36
N LYS A 161 -15.57 -5.83 20.39
CA LYS A 161 -14.29 -6.11 21.07
C LYS A 161 -13.26 -6.74 20.13
N LEU A 162 -13.67 -7.69 19.30
CA LEU A 162 -12.80 -8.29 18.28
C LEU A 162 -12.33 -7.25 17.24
N LEU A 163 -13.20 -6.31 16.86
CA LEU A 163 -12.86 -5.20 15.97
C LEU A 163 -11.87 -4.22 16.60
N GLU A 164 -12.07 -3.87 17.88
CA GLU A 164 -11.17 -2.99 18.64
C GLU A 164 -9.78 -3.62 18.74
N GLU A 165 -9.69 -4.89 19.15
CA GLU A 165 -8.43 -5.64 19.20
C GLU A 165 -7.75 -5.79 17.83
N ALA A 166 -8.53 -5.86 16.75
CA ALA A 166 -8.00 -5.88 15.39
C ALA A 166 -7.43 -4.52 14.98
N SER A 167 -8.08 -3.43 15.37
CA SER A 167 -7.67 -2.05 15.03
C SER A 167 -6.48 -1.54 15.85
N GLU A 168 -6.33 -1.97 17.10
CA GLU A 168 -5.19 -1.58 17.96
C GLU A 168 -3.88 -2.29 17.58
N ARG A 169 -3.94 -3.34 16.76
CA ARG A 169 -2.76 -4.05 16.26
C ARG A 169 -2.18 -3.43 14.97
N GLU A 170 -2.83 -2.43 14.40
CA GLU A 170 -2.31 -1.60 13.28
C GLU A 170 -1.44 -0.42 13.77
#